data_AF-A0A4Q5XHG3-F1
#
_entry.id   AF-A0A4Q5XHG3-F1
#
_cell.length_a   1.000
_cell.length_b   1.000
_cell.length_c   1.000
_cell.angle_alpha   90.00
_cell.angle_beta   90.00
_cell.angle_gamma   90.00
#
_symmetry.space_group_name_H-M   'P 1'
#
loop_
_entity.id
_entity.type
_entity.pdbx_description
1 polymer ?
#
loop_
_entity_poly.entity_id
_entity_poly.type
_entity_poly.pdbx_seq_one_letter_code
_entity_poly.pdbx_strand_id
1 'polypeptide(L)'
;MAKSDGGTGSDFKSSLKSASERFLSQTVVHVLEKSFRTPDDFLRHFKPADLMQGLEGAPDLRAKILIEGAGVHEKIARRKSTTSAAEDLRLALDEGVTNAAQLLTLLPPDDRVRYFDHKKLWAFTTEDEFWSPLNAEANVDGALSRVVFLLENALRENLLSLQVLTDGITFDSISTRLPLKELQKLVRHALKLGREKKPLSEQELLESVPLKTLIGFIPLEHVFNNVLVEKVAKPAGFIPTEGWDAGRAEPAKAEPPKAEPPAKPKAEKPEKLEPLKAEPAKTEEQPKSVPPPKPAAPASGKQQPLESLTDIEDDVDALIQSTRPPAEEEARRKVIDRLTTLNRLPPRHDTLTTPVLLSIESMYSELLSASTDDAREASIRDSFPNEQQMTTALLALIELLDPTIDINDPVIKDADADSLIKVVLFEERHRYEQQNPSARPSPGPAPLPPPNSARKGSLAPPPLPRQSSLPPPLPEGKRAR
;
A
#
# COMPACT_ATOMS: atom_id res chain seq x y z
N MET A 1 0.00 -25.02 -19.42
CA MET A 1 -0.71 -23.74 -19.19
C MET A 1 -1.78 -24.00 -18.14
N ALA A 2 -1.41 -23.85 -16.86
CA ALA A 2 -2.36 -23.96 -15.76
C ALA A 2 -3.33 -22.77 -15.81
N LYS A 3 -4.65 -23.04 -15.73
CA LYS A 3 -5.66 -22.00 -15.47
C LYS A 3 -5.49 -21.58 -14.01
N SER A 4 -4.83 -20.45 -13.79
CA SER A 4 -4.85 -19.76 -12.51
C SER A 4 -6.21 -19.08 -12.36
N ASP A 5 -7.17 -19.75 -11.70
CA ASP A 5 -8.52 -19.21 -11.40
C ASP A 5 -8.51 -18.12 -10.30
N GLY A 6 -7.42 -17.36 -10.17
CA GLY A 6 -7.31 -16.18 -9.32
C GLY A 6 -7.45 -14.91 -10.17
N GLY A 7 -8.69 -14.52 -10.47
CA GLY A 7 -9.02 -13.27 -11.19
C GLY A 7 -8.70 -12.02 -10.37
N THR A 8 -7.41 -11.76 -10.10
CA THR A 8 -6.92 -10.56 -9.40
C THR A 8 -6.31 -9.53 -10.34
N GLY A 9 -6.16 -9.86 -11.63
CA GLY A 9 -5.71 -8.92 -12.66
C GLY A 9 -6.86 -8.06 -13.17
N SER A 10 -6.58 -6.79 -13.48
CA SER A 10 -7.48 -5.98 -14.31
C SER A 10 -7.75 -6.72 -15.61
N ASP A 11 -9.02 -6.93 -15.99
CA ASP A 11 -9.38 -7.56 -17.28
C ASP A 11 -8.95 -6.71 -18.50
N PHE A 12 -8.42 -5.51 -18.24
CA PHE A 12 -7.90 -4.62 -19.25
C PHE A 12 -6.69 -5.22 -19.98
N LYS A 13 -6.83 -5.38 -21.31
CA LYS A 13 -5.76 -5.80 -22.22
C LYS A 13 -5.31 -4.64 -23.10
N SER A 14 -4.06 -4.20 -22.92
CA SER A 14 -3.49 -3.10 -23.70
C SER A 14 -3.27 -3.48 -25.17
N SER A 15 -3.50 -2.53 -26.07
CA SER A 15 -3.31 -2.62 -27.52
C SER A 15 -1.99 -2.01 -28.01
N LEU A 16 -1.14 -1.52 -27.09
CA LEU A 16 0.12 -0.87 -27.43
C LEU A 16 1.13 -1.84 -28.06
N LYS A 17 2.02 -1.31 -28.91
CA LYS A 17 2.97 -2.13 -29.68
C LYS A 17 4.11 -2.62 -28.81
N SER A 18 4.67 -1.76 -27.96
CA SER A 18 5.77 -2.15 -27.08
C SER A 18 5.26 -2.92 -25.86
N ALA A 19 5.99 -3.97 -25.46
CA ALA A 19 5.72 -4.70 -24.22
C ALA A 19 5.85 -3.80 -22.98
N SER A 20 6.84 -2.90 -22.96
CA SER A 20 7.03 -1.94 -21.87
C SER A 20 5.83 -0.99 -21.74
N GLU A 21 5.31 -0.51 -22.86
CA GLU A 21 4.13 0.36 -22.89
C GLU A 21 2.87 -0.37 -22.40
N ARG A 22 2.66 -1.62 -22.86
CA ARG A 22 1.52 -2.44 -22.39
C ARG A 22 1.59 -2.73 -20.90
N PHE A 23 2.78 -3.03 -20.39
CA PHE A 23 3.04 -3.23 -18.97
C PHE A 23 2.70 -1.98 -18.15
N LEU A 24 3.18 -0.81 -18.58
CA LEU A 24 2.93 0.44 -17.88
C LEU A 24 1.44 0.83 -17.93
N SER A 25 0.77 0.61 -19.07
CA SER A 25 -0.67 0.88 -19.24
C SER A 25 -1.50 0.04 -18.26
N GLN A 26 -1.26 -1.27 -18.22
CA GLN A 26 -1.91 -2.19 -17.28
C GLN A 26 -1.61 -1.82 -15.82
N THR A 27 -0.39 -1.37 -15.52
CA THR A 27 0.00 -0.95 -14.17
C THR A 27 -0.75 0.31 -13.73
N VAL A 28 -0.86 1.31 -14.59
CA VAL A 28 -1.63 2.55 -14.31
C VAL A 28 -3.10 2.23 -14.08
N VAL A 29 -3.69 1.35 -14.89
CA VAL A 29 -5.09 0.89 -14.69
C VAL A 29 -5.25 0.20 -13.35
N HIS A 30 -4.37 -0.74 -13.03
CA HIS A 30 -4.44 -1.51 -11.80
C HIS A 30 -4.36 -0.63 -10.54
N VAL A 31 -3.45 0.35 -10.49
CA VAL A 31 -3.33 1.22 -9.31
C VAL A 31 -4.55 2.13 -9.13
N LEU A 32 -5.22 2.52 -10.21
CA LEU A 32 -6.45 3.31 -10.16
C LEU A 32 -7.66 2.44 -9.79
N GLU A 33 -7.81 1.26 -10.38
CA GLU A 33 -8.92 0.33 -10.09
C GLU A 33 -8.89 -0.18 -8.65
N LYS A 34 -7.70 -0.45 -8.11
CA LYS A 34 -7.51 -0.87 -6.71
C LYS A 34 -7.47 0.30 -5.73
N SER A 35 -7.68 1.54 -6.20
CA SER A 35 -7.63 2.74 -5.37
C SER A 35 -6.32 2.94 -4.61
N PHE A 36 -5.20 2.36 -5.09
CA PHE A 36 -3.86 2.68 -4.58
C PHE A 36 -3.42 4.09 -4.98
N ARG A 37 -3.99 4.58 -6.08
CA ARG A 37 -3.90 5.97 -6.51
C ARG A 37 -5.28 6.49 -6.85
N THR A 38 -5.48 7.77 -6.61
CA THR A 38 -6.70 8.48 -6.98
C THR A 38 -6.54 9.20 -8.32
N PRO A 39 -7.65 9.54 -8.99
CA PRO A 39 -7.61 10.47 -10.11
C PRO A 39 -6.95 11.81 -9.77
N ASP A 40 -7.13 12.31 -8.55
CA ASP A 40 -6.51 13.57 -8.10
C ASP A 40 -4.98 13.44 -7.98
N ASP A 41 -4.46 12.31 -7.51
CA ASP A 41 -3.02 12.04 -7.53
C ASP A 41 -2.46 12.06 -8.96
N PHE A 42 -3.25 11.63 -9.95
CA PHE A 42 -2.85 11.70 -11.35
C PHE A 42 -2.71 13.15 -11.81
N LEU A 43 -3.68 14.03 -11.49
CA LEU A 43 -3.58 15.46 -11.82
C LEU A 43 -2.46 16.19 -11.07
N ARG A 44 -2.07 15.70 -9.87
CA ARG A 44 -0.87 16.21 -9.16
C ARG A 44 0.40 16.02 -10.00
N HIS A 45 0.53 14.89 -10.70
CA HIS A 45 1.68 14.57 -11.55
C HIS A 45 1.58 15.16 -12.95
N PHE A 46 0.36 15.22 -13.48
CA PHE A 46 0.06 15.68 -14.83
C PHE A 46 -0.87 16.89 -14.74
N LYS A 47 -0.27 18.06 -14.51
CA LYS A 47 -1.01 19.33 -14.47
C LYS A 47 -1.67 19.61 -15.82
N PRO A 48 -2.70 20.47 -15.89
CA PRO A 48 -3.36 20.82 -17.15
C PRO A 48 -2.39 21.22 -18.28
N ALA A 49 -1.31 21.92 -17.93
CA ALA A 49 -0.24 22.26 -18.87
C ALA A 49 0.51 21.03 -19.40
N ASP A 50 0.91 20.11 -18.52
CA ASP A 50 1.58 18.85 -18.91
C ASP A 50 0.66 17.97 -19.77
N LEU A 51 -0.63 17.89 -19.41
CA LEU A 51 -1.62 17.11 -20.15
C LEU A 51 -1.78 17.63 -21.59
N MET A 52 -1.98 18.94 -21.74
CA MET A 52 -2.18 19.55 -23.06
C MET A 52 -0.91 19.53 -23.90
N GLN A 53 0.26 19.61 -23.27
CA GLN A 53 1.56 19.48 -23.93
C GLN A 53 1.81 18.05 -24.41
N GLY A 54 1.52 17.02 -23.60
CA GLY A 54 1.63 15.62 -24.02
C GLY A 54 0.71 15.28 -25.20
N LEU A 55 -0.46 15.92 -25.26
CA LEU A 55 -1.43 15.76 -26.35
C LEU A 55 -1.16 16.65 -27.58
N GLU A 56 0.01 17.28 -27.69
CA GLU A 56 0.35 18.12 -28.86
C GLU A 56 0.28 17.33 -30.18
N GLY A 57 0.70 16.05 -30.15
CA GLY A 57 0.62 15.14 -31.30
C GLY A 57 -0.76 14.53 -31.56
N ALA A 58 -1.76 14.82 -30.72
CA ALA A 58 -3.11 14.26 -30.80
C ALA A 58 -4.19 15.35 -30.67
N PRO A 59 -4.28 16.27 -31.65
CA PRO A 59 -5.18 17.42 -31.57
C PRO A 59 -6.66 17.04 -31.46
N ASP A 60 -7.08 15.88 -32.01
CA ASP A 60 -8.46 15.41 -31.89
C ASP A 60 -8.80 14.95 -30.47
N LEU A 61 -7.88 14.25 -29.79
CA LEU A 61 -8.06 13.85 -28.39
C LEU A 61 -8.03 15.08 -27.47
N ARG A 62 -7.12 16.03 -27.75
CA ARG A 62 -7.08 17.32 -27.06
C ARG A 62 -8.41 18.08 -27.21
N ALA A 63 -8.92 18.17 -28.44
CA ALA A 63 -10.19 18.84 -28.71
C ALA A 63 -11.35 18.14 -27.98
N LYS A 64 -11.38 16.80 -27.97
CA LYS A 64 -12.39 16.02 -27.23
C LYS A 64 -12.40 16.36 -25.75
N ILE A 65 -11.22 16.41 -25.11
CA ILE A 65 -11.09 16.76 -23.68
C ILE A 65 -11.58 18.19 -23.43
N LEU A 66 -11.29 19.15 -24.31
CA LEU A 66 -11.79 20.51 -24.15
C LEU A 66 -13.31 20.64 -24.34
N ILE A 67 -13.88 19.87 -25.27
CA ILE A 67 -15.33 19.88 -25.52
C ILE A 67 -16.08 19.28 -24.33
N GLU A 68 -15.67 18.11 -23.88
CA GLU A 68 -16.37 17.36 -22.85
C GLU A 68 -16.00 17.84 -21.42
N GLY A 69 -14.74 18.21 -21.19
CA GLY A 69 -14.24 18.65 -19.88
C GLY A 69 -14.34 20.16 -19.63
N ALA A 70 -14.13 21.00 -20.64
CA ALA A 70 -14.14 22.46 -20.47
C ALA A 70 -15.35 23.15 -21.14
N GLY A 71 -16.24 22.40 -21.79
CA GLY A 71 -17.42 22.97 -22.47
C GLY A 71 -17.07 23.85 -23.68
N VAL A 72 -15.87 23.70 -24.24
CA VAL A 72 -15.41 24.54 -25.36
C VAL A 72 -16.08 24.08 -26.65
N HIS A 73 -16.58 25.03 -27.44
CA HIS A 73 -17.19 24.71 -28.73
C HIS A 73 -16.21 23.99 -29.67
N GLU A 74 -16.64 22.92 -30.34
CA GLU A 74 -15.79 22.02 -31.14
C GLU A 74 -14.85 22.73 -32.14
N LYS A 75 -15.39 23.67 -32.92
CA LYS A 75 -14.61 24.47 -33.89
C LYS A 75 -13.49 25.29 -33.25
N ILE A 76 -13.68 25.74 -32.01
CA ILE A 76 -12.68 26.50 -31.25
C ILE A 76 -11.67 25.52 -30.65
N ALA A 77 -12.14 24.44 -30.03
CA ALA A 77 -11.30 23.40 -29.41
C ALA A 77 -10.24 22.85 -30.39
N ARG A 78 -10.63 22.55 -31.63
CA ARG A 78 -9.71 22.05 -32.68
C ARG A 78 -8.64 23.06 -33.12
N ARG A 79 -8.91 24.36 -32.99
CA ARG A 79 -8.00 25.45 -33.43
C ARG A 79 -7.16 26.02 -32.28
N LYS A 80 -7.47 25.66 -31.04
CA LYS A 80 -6.85 26.23 -29.85
C LYS A 80 -5.42 25.71 -29.69
N SER A 81 -4.49 26.59 -29.30
CA SER A 81 -3.11 26.23 -29.00
C SER A 81 -3.02 25.39 -27.72
N THR A 82 -1.93 24.64 -27.54
CA THR A 82 -1.67 23.83 -26.33
C THR A 82 -1.73 24.67 -25.06
N THR A 83 -1.06 25.82 -25.04
CA THR A 83 -1.06 26.74 -23.90
C THR A 83 -2.46 27.26 -23.58
N SER A 84 -3.22 27.67 -24.60
CA SER A 84 -4.57 28.20 -24.37
C SER A 84 -5.56 27.12 -23.97
N ALA A 85 -5.39 25.89 -24.47
CA ALA A 85 -6.13 24.71 -24.03
C ALA A 85 -5.84 24.35 -22.57
N ALA A 86 -4.59 24.50 -22.13
CA ALA A 86 -4.20 24.24 -20.75
C ALA A 86 -4.86 25.21 -19.77
N GLU A 87 -4.95 26.49 -20.13
CA GLU A 87 -5.63 27.51 -19.34
C GLU A 87 -7.13 27.23 -19.21
N ASP A 88 -7.81 26.88 -20.31
CA ASP A 88 -9.24 26.48 -20.26
C ASP A 88 -9.48 25.28 -19.35
N LEU A 89 -8.64 24.25 -19.47
CA LEU A 89 -8.78 23.05 -18.66
C LEU A 89 -8.53 23.35 -17.18
N ARG A 90 -7.56 24.22 -16.87
CA ARG A 90 -7.31 24.67 -15.50
C ARG A 90 -8.53 25.40 -14.94
N LEU A 91 -9.09 26.37 -15.69
CA LEU A 91 -10.31 27.08 -15.27
C LEU A 91 -11.48 26.13 -15.06
N ALA A 92 -11.67 25.15 -15.94
CA ALA A 92 -12.74 24.16 -15.80
C ALA A 92 -12.59 23.29 -14.54
N LEU A 93 -11.36 22.97 -14.13
CA LEU A 93 -11.08 22.28 -12.87
C LEU A 93 -11.30 23.18 -11.66
N ASP A 94 -10.82 24.43 -11.70
CA ASP A 94 -10.95 25.41 -10.62
C ASP A 94 -12.43 25.78 -10.36
N GLU A 95 -13.23 25.88 -11.41
CA GLU A 95 -14.68 26.16 -11.35
C GLU A 95 -15.53 24.91 -11.07
N GLY A 96 -14.92 23.71 -11.04
CA GLY A 96 -15.63 22.45 -10.84
C GLY A 96 -16.54 22.03 -11.99
N VAL A 97 -16.33 22.59 -13.19
CA VAL A 97 -17.01 22.18 -14.44
C VAL A 97 -16.61 20.74 -14.81
N THR A 98 -15.36 20.37 -14.54
CA THR A 98 -14.88 18.99 -14.64
C THR A 98 -14.06 18.60 -13.42
N ASN A 99 -13.82 17.30 -13.25
CA ASN A 99 -12.99 16.73 -12.19
C ASN A 99 -12.00 15.70 -12.74
N ALA A 100 -11.06 15.29 -11.89
CA ALA A 100 -10.00 14.36 -12.27
C ALA A 100 -10.52 13.01 -12.80
N ALA A 101 -11.58 12.46 -12.20
CA ALA A 101 -12.16 11.18 -12.60
C ALA A 101 -12.80 11.25 -14.00
N GLN A 102 -13.52 12.35 -14.29
CA GLN A 102 -14.07 12.62 -15.62
C GLN A 102 -12.94 12.75 -16.65
N LEU A 103 -11.88 13.50 -16.35
CA LEU A 103 -10.73 13.63 -17.27
C LEU A 103 -10.06 12.30 -17.57
N LEU A 104 -9.87 11.44 -16.56
CA LEU A 104 -9.33 10.10 -16.77
C LEU A 104 -10.25 9.20 -17.60
N THR A 105 -11.57 9.42 -17.55
CA THR A 105 -12.54 8.71 -18.40
C THR A 105 -12.44 9.14 -19.87
N LEU A 106 -12.13 10.42 -20.11
CA LEU A 106 -11.91 10.97 -21.45
C LEU A 106 -10.58 10.53 -22.07
N LEU A 107 -9.66 10.02 -21.25
CA LEU A 107 -8.29 9.67 -21.60
C LEU A 107 -8.07 8.16 -21.47
N PRO A 108 -8.24 7.40 -22.58
CA PRO A 108 -8.11 5.94 -22.57
C PRO A 108 -6.77 5.49 -21.98
N PRO A 109 -6.71 4.34 -21.28
CA PRO A 109 -5.49 3.91 -20.61
C PRO A 109 -4.25 3.83 -21.51
N ASP A 110 -4.41 3.33 -22.73
CA ASP A 110 -3.31 3.23 -23.69
C ASP A 110 -2.83 4.60 -24.18
N ASP A 111 -3.73 5.58 -24.28
CA ASP A 111 -3.37 6.94 -24.67
C ASP A 111 -2.59 7.66 -23.57
N ARG A 112 -2.79 7.29 -22.29
CA ARG A 112 -1.98 7.80 -21.18
C ARG A 112 -0.51 7.48 -21.40
N VAL A 113 -0.21 6.23 -21.75
CA VAL A 113 1.18 5.80 -22.00
C VAL A 113 1.71 6.36 -23.32
N ARG A 114 0.87 6.41 -24.37
CA ARG A 114 1.28 6.88 -25.69
C ARG A 114 1.73 8.35 -25.70
N TYR A 115 1.09 9.21 -24.91
CA TYR A 115 1.27 10.65 -24.99
C TYR A 115 1.99 11.27 -23.78
N PHE A 116 2.08 10.56 -22.65
CA PHE A 116 2.76 11.08 -21.46
C PHE A 116 4.12 10.43 -21.22
N ASP A 117 4.96 11.16 -20.51
CA ASP A 117 6.31 10.71 -20.16
C ASP A 117 6.25 9.44 -19.30
N HIS A 118 6.92 8.38 -19.79
CA HIS A 118 6.93 7.08 -19.11
C HIS A 118 7.53 7.14 -17.71
N LYS A 119 8.49 8.04 -17.47
CA LYS A 119 9.15 8.17 -16.16
C LYS A 119 8.21 8.82 -15.14
N LYS A 120 7.48 9.86 -15.54
CA LYS A 120 6.43 10.47 -14.72
C LYS A 120 5.30 9.48 -14.40
N LEU A 121 4.89 8.66 -15.37
CA LEU A 121 3.88 7.62 -15.15
C LEU A 121 4.38 6.55 -14.17
N TRP A 122 5.62 6.09 -14.32
CA TRP A 122 6.21 5.14 -13.37
C TRP A 122 6.29 5.74 -11.96
N ALA A 123 6.76 6.97 -11.83
CA ALA A 123 6.79 7.70 -10.56
C ALA A 123 5.40 7.80 -9.93
N PHE A 124 4.38 8.18 -10.70
CA PHE A 124 2.99 8.18 -10.23
C PHE A 124 2.58 6.81 -9.66
N THR A 125 2.91 5.71 -10.34
CA THR A 125 2.59 4.36 -9.88
C THR A 125 3.47 3.83 -8.76
N THR A 126 4.46 4.60 -8.26
CA THR A 126 5.44 4.13 -7.26
C THR A 126 5.73 5.13 -6.14
N GLU A 127 5.17 6.34 -6.20
CA GLU A 127 5.40 7.46 -5.26
C GLU A 127 5.16 7.15 -3.77
N ASP A 128 4.30 6.18 -3.45
CA ASP A 128 3.92 5.82 -2.07
C ASP A 128 4.88 4.82 -1.44
N GLU A 129 5.90 4.40 -2.19
CA GLU A 129 6.93 3.46 -1.73
C GLU A 129 6.28 2.26 -1.02
N PHE A 130 5.19 1.72 -1.57
CA PHE A 130 4.36 0.71 -0.92
C PHE A 130 5.11 -0.58 -0.53
N TRP A 131 6.31 -0.78 -1.09
CA TRP A 131 7.21 -1.89 -0.77
C TRP A 131 8.15 -1.61 0.42
N SER A 132 8.27 -0.35 0.85
CA SER A 132 9.09 0.08 1.98
C SER A 132 8.51 -0.48 3.27
N PRO A 133 9.31 -1.00 4.22
CA PRO A 133 8.83 -1.55 5.48
C PRO A 133 7.86 -0.61 6.21
N LEU A 134 8.14 0.70 6.21
CA LEU A 134 7.34 1.71 6.88
C LEU A 134 5.90 1.80 6.35
N ASN A 135 5.73 1.68 5.03
CA ASN A 135 4.42 1.81 4.38
C ASN A 135 3.75 0.43 4.18
N ALA A 136 4.56 -0.62 3.98
CA ALA A 136 4.10 -1.97 3.79
C ALA A 136 3.45 -2.53 5.07
N GLU A 137 3.97 -2.19 6.26
CA GLU A 137 3.40 -2.66 7.53
C GLU A 137 1.94 -2.25 7.72
N ALA A 138 1.55 -1.05 7.25
CA ALA A 138 0.17 -0.57 7.33
C ALA A 138 -0.80 -1.38 6.44
N ASN A 139 -0.32 -1.98 5.33
CA ASN A 139 -1.15 -2.77 4.42
C ASN A 139 -0.33 -3.83 3.67
N VAL A 140 0.14 -4.84 4.42
CA VAL A 140 1.06 -5.86 3.89
C VAL A 140 0.43 -6.64 2.73
N ASP A 141 -0.84 -7.04 2.85
CA ASP A 141 -1.51 -7.81 1.79
C ASP A 141 -1.76 -6.98 0.54
N GLY A 142 -2.09 -5.70 0.68
CA GLY A 142 -2.23 -4.76 -0.44
C GLY A 142 -0.91 -4.53 -1.17
N ALA A 143 0.17 -4.27 -0.41
CA ALA A 143 1.52 -4.11 -0.94
C ALA A 143 2.01 -5.37 -1.65
N LEU A 144 1.86 -6.54 -1.01
CA LEU A 144 2.20 -7.84 -1.58
C LEU A 144 1.41 -8.10 -2.87
N SER A 145 0.09 -7.87 -2.86
CA SER A 145 -0.76 -8.08 -4.03
C SER A 145 -0.35 -7.17 -5.19
N ARG A 146 0.06 -5.93 -4.91
CA ARG A 146 0.58 -5.00 -5.92
C ARG A 146 1.92 -5.45 -6.49
N VAL A 147 2.89 -5.87 -5.65
CA VAL A 147 4.17 -6.42 -6.13
C VAL A 147 3.94 -7.66 -7.00
N VAL A 148 3.08 -8.57 -6.55
CA VAL A 148 2.72 -9.79 -7.30
C VAL A 148 2.11 -9.42 -8.65
N PHE A 149 1.16 -8.49 -8.69
CA PHE A 149 0.56 -8.02 -9.94
C PHE A 149 1.63 -7.47 -10.90
N LEU A 150 2.56 -6.64 -10.42
CA LEU A 150 3.64 -6.10 -11.25
C LEU A 150 4.53 -7.22 -11.82
N LEU A 151 4.89 -8.22 -11.01
CA LEU A 151 5.72 -9.33 -11.49
C LEU A 151 4.99 -10.23 -12.47
N GLU A 152 3.74 -10.58 -12.21
CA GLU A 152 2.91 -11.37 -13.13
C GLU A 152 2.69 -10.63 -14.45
N ASN A 153 2.47 -9.33 -14.40
CA ASN A 153 2.32 -8.48 -15.58
C ASN A 153 3.63 -8.41 -16.38
N ALA A 154 4.78 -8.25 -15.70
CA ALA A 154 6.09 -8.25 -16.35
C ALA A 154 6.41 -9.59 -17.02
N LEU A 155 6.07 -10.71 -16.36
CA LEU A 155 6.20 -12.07 -16.94
C LEU A 155 5.28 -12.25 -18.16
N ARG A 156 4.02 -11.80 -18.07
CA ARG A 156 3.03 -11.89 -19.15
C ARG A 156 3.45 -11.12 -20.39
N GLU A 157 4.02 -9.94 -20.20
CA GLU A 157 4.53 -9.08 -21.29
C GLU A 157 5.94 -9.47 -21.76
N ASN A 158 6.53 -10.53 -21.21
CA ASN A 158 7.89 -11.00 -21.50
C ASN A 158 8.98 -9.95 -21.24
N LEU A 159 8.75 -9.04 -20.30
CA LEU A 159 9.77 -8.11 -19.80
C LEU A 159 10.68 -8.76 -18.76
N LEU A 160 10.14 -9.77 -18.08
CA LEU A 160 10.84 -10.59 -17.10
C LEU A 160 10.74 -12.05 -17.53
N SER A 161 11.80 -12.82 -17.35
CA SER A 161 11.76 -14.29 -17.46
C SER A 161 11.75 -14.90 -16.07
N LEU A 162 11.24 -16.13 -15.95
CA LEU A 162 11.22 -16.86 -14.67
C LEU A 162 12.63 -17.04 -14.10
N GLN A 163 13.61 -17.30 -14.95
CA GLN A 163 15.01 -17.40 -14.56
C GLN A 163 15.54 -16.09 -13.96
N VAL A 164 15.29 -14.96 -14.62
CA VAL A 164 15.74 -13.64 -14.11
C VAL A 164 15.05 -13.28 -12.80
N LEU A 165 13.78 -13.69 -12.63
CA LEU A 165 13.04 -13.54 -11.36
C LEU A 165 13.69 -14.36 -10.23
N THR A 166 13.97 -15.65 -10.47
CA THR A 166 14.60 -16.51 -9.45
C THR A 166 16.02 -16.06 -9.12
N ASP A 167 16.78 -15.61 -10.12
CA ASP A 167 18.13 -15.07 -9.94
C ASP A 167 18.10 -13.75 -9.16
N GLY A 168 17.11 -12.88 -9.41
CA GLY A 168 16.97 -11.60 -8.73
C GLY A 168 16.52 -11.73 -7.27
N ILE A 169 15.71 -12.74 -6.94
CA ILE A 169 15.36 -13.07 -5.56
C ILE A 169 16.54 -13.78 -4.86
N THR A 170 17.36 -14.50 -5.61
CA THR A 170 18.43 -15.42 -5.16
C THR A 170 17.90 -16.67 -4.46
N PHE A 171 18.53 -17.81 -4.74
CA PHE A 171 18.19 -19.08 -4.09
C PHE A 171 18.44 -19.05 -2.57
N ASP A 172 19.46 -18.33 -2.13
CA ASP A 172 19.80 -18.19 -0.71
C ASP A 172 18.67 -17.47 0.06
N SER A 173 18.08 -16.41 -0.49
CA SER A 173 16.92 -15.76 0.12
C SER A 173 15.70 -16.68 0.22
N ILE A 174 15.45 -17.49 -0.83
CA ILE A 174 14.32 -18.44 -0.81
C ILE A 174 14.56 -19.51 0.26
N SER A 175 15.72 -20.15 0.26
CA SER A 175 16.01 -21.26 1.17
C SER A 175 16.07 -20.84 2.66
N THR A 176 16.49 -19.61 2.94
CA THR A 176 16.59 -19.09 4.31
C THR A 176 15.28 -18.57 4.88
N ARG A 177 14.39 -18.03 4.03
CA ARG A 177 13.17 -17.36 4.48
C ARG A 177 11.90 -18.18 4.30
N LEU A 178 11.92 -19.18 3.40
CA LEU A 178 10.74 -19.99 3.14
C LEU A 178 10.45 -20.91 4.35
N PRO A 179 9.20 -20.98 4.84
CA PRO A 179 8.86 -21.87 5.94
C PRO A 179 9.15 -23.33 5.61
N LEU A 180 9.55 -24.10 6.63
CA LEU A 180 9.91 -25.50 6.48
C LEU A 180 8.79 -26.33 5.80
N LYS A 181 7.52 -26.01 6.05
CA LYS A 181 6.36 -26.68 5.42
C LYS A 181 6.36 -26.51 3.91
N GLU A 182 6.60 -25.29 3.41
CA GLU A 182 6.65 -25.00 1.97
C GLU A 182 7.93 -25.56 1.33
N LEU A 183 9.06 -25.48 2.03
CA LEU A 183 10.31 -26.10 1.58
C LEU A 183 10.17 -27.63 1.45
N GLN A 184 9.51 -28.29 2.40
CA GLN A 184 9.22 -29.74 2.32
C GLN A 184 8.33 -30.07 1.12
N LYS A 185 7.32 -29.24 0.81
CA LYS A 185 6.49 -29.42 -0.40
C LYS A 185 7.34 -29.33 -1.67
N LEU A 186 8.22 -28.33 -1.75
CA LEU A 186 9.14 -28.14 -2.87
C LEU A 186 10.09 -29.34 -3.02
N VAL A 187 10.68 -29.84 -1.93
CA VAL A 187 11.56 -31.03 -1.96
C VAL A 187 10.79 -32.28 -2.39
N ARG A 188 9.57 -32.49 -1.87
CA ARG A 188 8.71 -33.62 -2.29
C ARG A 188 8.38 -33.53 -3.78
N HIS A 189 8.08 -32.33 -4.28
CA HIS A 189 7.81 -32.09 -5.70
C HIS A 189 9.06 -32.38 -6.56
N ALA A 190 10.22 -31.86 -6.16
CA ALA A 190 11.48 -32.10 -6.85
C ALA A 190 11.86 -33.59 -6.89
N LEU A 191 11.64 -34.34 -5.79
CA LEU A 191 11.86 -35.79 -5.76
C LEU A 191 10.89 -36.55 -6.68
N LYS A 192 9.64 -36.08 -6.80
CA LYS A 192 8.67 -36.65 -7.74
C LYS A 192 9.12 -36.43 -9.19
N LEU A 193 9.53 -35.22 -9.55
CA LEU A 193 10.07 -34.91 -10.88
C LEU A 193 11.34 -35.70 -11.20
N GLY A 194 12.24 -35.85 -10.23
CA GLY A 194 13.45 -36.67 -10.37
C GLY A 194 13.13 -38.14 -10.65
N ARG A 195 12.10 -38.71 -10.02
CA ARG A 195 11.61 -40.07 -10.31
C ARG A 195 11.02 -40.18 -11.71
N GLU A 196 10.38 -39.11 -12.18
CA GLU A 196 9.87 -38.98 -13.56
C GLU A 196 10.97 -38.65 -14.59
N LYS A 197 12.23 -38.49 -14.16
CA LYS A 197 13.37 -38.04 -14.98
C LYS A 197 13.16 -36.67 -15.65
N LYS A 198 12.36 -35.80 -15.03
CA LYS A 198 12.18 -34.40 -15.45
C LYS A 198 13.06 -33.49 -14.61
N PRO A 199 13.70 -32.47 -15.20
CA PRO A 199 14.40 -31.44 -14.43
C PRO A 199 13.40 -30.59 -13.64
N LEU A 200 13.80 -30.09 -12.48
CA LEU A 200 13.05 -29.07 -11.75
C LEU A 200 13.26 -27.73 -12.48
N SER A 201 12.27 -27.29 -13.25
CA SER A 201 12.27 -25.97 -13.89
C SER A 201 11.66 -24.92 -12.97
N GLU A 202 11.88 -23.64 -13.28
CA GLU A 202 11.32 -22.50 -12.55
C GLU A 202 9.79 -22.46 -12.66
N GLN A 203 9.24 -22.99 -13.75
CA GLN A 203 7.79 -23.12 -13.90
C GLN A 203 7.22 -24.14 -12.91
N GLU A 204 7.86 -25.31 -12.79
CA GLU A 204 7.47 -26.36 -11.84
C GLU A 204 7.65 -25.89 -10.38
N LEU A 205 8.60 -25.00 -10.11
CA LEU A 205 8.77 -24.33 -8.84
C LEU A 205 7.55 -23.47 -8.49
N LEU A 206 7.11 -22.61 -9.41
CA LEU A 206 5.94 -21.74 -9.19
C LEU A 206 4.60 -22.51 -9.18
N GLU A 207 4.54 -23.66 -9.84
CA GLU A 207 3.38 -24.56 -9.77
C GLU A 207 3.26 -25.20 -8.38
N SER A 208 4.39 -25.47 -7.70
CA SER A 208 4.41 -26.02 -6.34
C SER A 208 4.19 -24.95 -5.26
N VAL A 209 4.80 -23.77 -5.43
CA VAL A 209 4.69 -22.64 -4.49
C VAL A 209 4.21 -21.41 -5.26
N PRO A 210 2.95 -20.96 -5.07
CA PRO A 210 2.42 -19.80 -5.78
C PRO A 210 3.28 -18.56 -5.58
N LEU A 211 3.36 -17.71 -6.60
CA LEU A 211 4.19 -16.51 -6.59
C LEU A 211 3.88 -15.58 -5.41
N LYS A 212 2.59 -15.41 -5.07
CA LYS A 212 2.14 -14.65 -3.89
C LYS A 212 2.72 -15.21 -2.59
N THR A 213 2.70 -16.53 -2.43
CA THR A 213 3.27 -17.22 -1.26
C THR A 213 4.78 -17.07 -1.20
N LEU A 214 5.47 -17.26 -2.33
CA LEU A 214 6.93 -17.14 -2.40
C LEU A 214 7.39 -15.74 -1.98
N ILE A 215 6.79 -14.69 -2.56
CA ILE A 215 7.15 -13.30 -2.29
C ILE A 215 6.74 -12.88 -0.87
N GLY A 216 5.64 -13.43 -0.33
CA GLY A 216 5.17 -13.09 1.01
C GLY A 216 6.17 -13.38 2.15
N PHE A 217 7.17 -14.23 1.92
CA PHE A 217 8.24 -14.52 2.89
C PHE A 217 9.53 -13.71 2.65
N ILE A 218 9.61 -12.97 1.56
CA ILE A 218 10.79 -12.19 1.16
C ILE A 218 10.48 -10.70 1.38
N PRO A 219 11.42 -9.87 1.88
CA PRO A 219 11.19 -8.44 2.01
C PRO A 219 10.78 -7.82 0.68
N LEU A 220 9.64 -7.13 0.66
CA LEU A 220 9.09 -6.54 -0.57
C LEU A 220 10.06 -5.55 -1.20
N GLU A 221 10.77 -4.77 -0.38
CA GLU A 221 11.83 -3.86 -0.82
C GLU A 221 12.91 -4.55 -1.63
N HIS A 222 13.37 -5.73 -1.19
CA HIS A 222 14.38 -6.50 -1.90
C HIS A 222 13.86 -6.97 -3.26
N VAL A 223 12.63 -7.48 -3.31
CA VAL A 223 12.01 -7.94 -4.56
C VAL A 223 11.76 -6.77 -5.51
N PHE A 224 11.25 -5.65 -5.00
CA PHE A 224 10.95 -4.47 -5.80
C PHE A 224 12.23 -3.87 -6.40
N ASN A 225 13.26 -3.64 -5.58
CA ASN A 225 14.49 -3.02 -6.06
C ASN A 225 15.28 -3.97 -6.99
N ASN A 226 15.55 -5.20 -6.56
CA ASN A 226 16.44 -6.09 -7.32
C ASN A 226 15.79 -6.74 -8.54
N VAL A 227 14.46 -6.89 -8.54
CA VAL A 227 13.73 -7.51 -9.65
C VAL A 227 13.01 -6.45 -10.47
N LEU A 228 12.06 -5.72 -9.88
CA LEU A 228 11.23 -4.79 -10.65
C LEU A 228 12.04 -3.58 -11.14
N VAL A 229 12.83 -2.94 -10.29
CA VAL A 229 13.61 -1.76 -10.68
C VAL A 229 14.77 -2.16 -11.60
N GLU A 230 15.65 -3.07 -11.16
CA GLU A 230 16.84 -3.44 -11.93
C GLU A 230 16.55 -4.21 -13.22
N LYS A 231 15.56 -5.13 -13.21
CA LYS A 231 15.33 -6.03 -14.35
C LYS A 231 14.17 -5.61 -15.25
N VAL A 232 13.24 -4.79 -14.77
CA VAL A 232 12.08 -4.34 -15.56
C VAL A 232 12.16 -2.85 -15.85
N ALA A 233 12.16 -1.99 -14.82
CA ALA A 233 12.01 -0.55 -15.00
C ALA A 233 13.22 0.11 -15.67
N LYS A 234 14.45 -0.26 -15.30
CA LYS A 234 15.68 0.25 -15.94
C LYS A 234 15.78 -0.17 -17.41
N PRO A 235 15.67 -1.47 -17.78
CA PRO A 235 15.72 -1.87 -19.20
C PRO A 235 14.56 -1.30 -20.03
N ALA A 236 13.39 -1.08 -19.41
CA ALA A 236 12.25 -0.45 -20.08
C ALA A 236 12.37 1.08 -20.22
N GLY A 237 13.38 1.71 -19.60
CA GLY A 237 13.61 3.16 -19.67
C GLY A 237 12.65 4.01 -18.82
N PHE A 238 11.97 3.40 -17.85
CA PHE A 238 11.08 4.11 -16.92
C PHE A 238 11.86 4.92 -15.88
N ILE A 239 13.09 4.51 -15.63
CA ILE A 239 14.00 5.11 -14.66
C ILE A 239 15.28 5.49 -15.42
N PRO A 240 15.89 6.67 -15.17
CA PRO A 240 17.20 7.01 -15.73
C PRO A 240 18.25 5.97 -15.30
N THR A 241 19.06 5.51 -16.25
CA THR A 241 20.11 4.49 -16.03
C THR A 241 21.13 4.92 -14.98
N GLU A 242 21.31 6.23 -14.80
CA GLU A 242 22.21 6.83 -13.81
C GLU A 242 21.39 7.41 -12.66
N GLY A 243 21.55 6.84 -11.45
CA GLY A 243 21.20 7.53 -10.20
C GLY A 243 19.79 7.33 -9.64
N TRP A 244 19.17 6.15 -9.79
CA TRP A 244 17.97 5.84 -9.00
C TRP A 244 18.35 5.47 -7.56
N ASP A 245 18.41 6.47 -6.68
CA ASP A 245 18.42 6.26 -5.24
C ASP A 245 16.97 6.18 -4.74
N ALA A 246 16.50 4.96 -4.49
CA ALA A 246 15.13 4.62 -4.10
C ALA A 246 14.67 5.18 -2.73
N GLY A 247 15.37 6.17 -2.16
CA GLY A 247 15.08 6.73 -0.83
C GLY A 247 15.16 8.25 -0.75
N ARG A 248 15.17 8.97 -1.88
CA ARG A 248 15.20 10.43 -1.87
C ARG A 248 14.54 11.06 -3.10
N ALA A 249 13.24 10.84 -3.26
CA ALA A 249 12.43 11.79 -4.00
C ALA A 249 12.38 13.10 -3.18
N GLU A 250 13.37 13.97 -3.36
CA GLU A 250 13.35 15.30 -2.76
C GLU A 250 12.09 16.00 -3.29
N PRO A 251 11.14 16.42 -2.43
CA PRO A 251 9.92 17.06 -2.87
C PRO A 251 10.31 18.27 -3.69
N ALA A 252 9.84 18.32 -4.94
CA ALA A 252 10.19 19.35 -5.91
C ALA A 252 9.98 20.75 -5.30
N LYS A 253 11.04 21.32 -4.73
CA LYS A 253 11.08 22.72 -4.32
C LYS A 253 10.97 23.52 -5.60
N ALA A 254 9.83 24.17 -5.77
CA ALA A 254 9.64 25.15 -6.83
C ALA A 254 10.74 26.22 -6.71
N GLU A 255 11.75 26.14 -7.58
CA GLU A 255 12.70 27.25 -7.75
C GLU A 255 11.91 28.48 -8.21
N PRO A 256 12.05 29.64 -7.53
CA PRO A 256 11.42 30.87 -7.97
C PRO A 256 11.99 31.26 -9.35
N PRO A 257 11.16 31.82 -10.25
CA PRO A 257 11.57 32.12 -11.62
C PRO A 257 12.73 33.11 -11.62
N LYS A 258 13.89 32.63 -12.10
CA LYS A 258 15.05 33.46 -12.43
C LYS A 258 14.65 34.38 -13.58
N ALA A 259 14.59 35.68 -13.30
CA ALA A 259 14.39 36.71 -14.32
C ALA A 259 15.55 36.69 -15.32
N GLU A 260 15.26 36.35 -16.58
CA GLU A 260 16.20 36.52 -17.70
C GLU A 260 16.38 38.00 -18.06
N PRO A 261 17.61 38.51 -18.22
CA PRO A 261 17.86 39.80 -18.86
C PRO A 261 17.78 39.71 -20.39
N PRO A 262 17.47 40.83 -21.08
CA PRO A 262 17.12 40.83 -22.49
C PRO A 262 18.30 40.58 -23.43
N ALA A 263 17.98 39.85 -24.50
CA ALA A 263 18.85 39.39 -25.58
C ALA A 263 19.63 40.52 -26.30
N LYS A 264 20.87 40.19 -26.69
CA LYS A 264 21.63 40.88 -27.76
C LYS A 264 21.98 39.91 -28.88
N PRO A 265 22.17 40.41 -30.12
CA PRO A 265 22.02 39.63 -31.34
C PRO A 265 23.30 38.93 -31.80
N LYS A 266 23.08 37.87 -32.58
CA LYS A 266 23.99 37.00 -33.34
C LYS A 266 25.21 37.69 -33.95
N ALA A 267 26.36 37.00 -33.86
CA ALA A 267 27.44 37.11 -34.84
C ALA A 267 28.01 35.71 -35.16
N GLU A 268 28.62 35.64 -36.34
CA GLU A 268 28.82 34.50 -37.24
C GLU A 268 29.80 33.40 -36.80
N LYS A 269 29.62 32.27 -37.50
CA LYS A 269 30.45 31.06 -37.62
C LYS A 269 31.86 31.40 -38.16
N PRO A 270 32.89 30.60 -37.86
CA PRO A 270 33.37 29.72 -38.94
C PRO A 270 33.86 28.32 -38.51
N GLU A 271 33.47 27.35 -39.33
CA GLU A 271 34.26 26.29 -39.97
C GLU A 271 35.62 25.88 -39.38
N LYS A 272 35.76 24.61 -38.95
CA LYS A 272 37.06 23.91 -38.96
C LYS A 272 36.94 22.36 -38.91
N LEU A 273 37.30 21.74 -40.03
CA LEU A 273 38.16 20.56 -40.26
C LEU A 273 38.08 19.34 -39.30
N GLU A 274 37.67 18.20 -39.89
CA GLU A 274 38.23 16.85 -39.67
C GLU A 274 39.79 16.85 -39.76
N PRO A 275 40.58 15.88 -39.21
CA PRO A 275 40.36 14.42 -39.37
C PRO A 275 40.99 13.46 -38.32
N LEU A 276 40.91 12.16 -38.64
CA LEU A 276 41.82 11.02 -38.31
C LEU A 276 41.47 10.03 -37.17
N LYS A 277 41.04 8.84 -37.62
CA LYS A 277 41.54 7.48 -37.33
C LYS A 277 42.49 7.29 -36.13
N ALA A 278 42.16 6.31 -35.27
CA ALA A 278 43.07 5.27 -34.78
C ALA A 278 42.30 4.10 -34.09
N GLU A 279 42.33 2.91 -34.70
CA GLU A 279 42.50 1.62 -34.00
C GLU A 279 43.96 1.54 -33.46
N PRO A 280 44.41 0.59 -32.59
CA PRO A 280 43.85 -0.74 -32.25
C PRO A 280 43.98 -1.14 -30.76
N ALA A 281 43.51 -2.34 -30.39
CA ALA A 281 44.33 -3.42 -29.78
C ALA A 281 43.50 -4.38 -28.89
N LYS A 282 43.53 -5.65 -29.30
CA LYS A 282 43.21 -6.83 -28.49
C LYS A 282 44.11 -6.88 -27.24
N THR A 283 43.56 -7.26 -26.10
CA THR A 283 44.33 -8.00 -25.08
C THR A 283 43.42 -9.08 -24.51
N GLU A 284 43.90 -10.30 -24.73
CA GLU A 284 43.35 -11.59 -24.36
C GLU A 284 44.04 -11.98 -23.05
N GLU A 285 43.30 -12.15 -21.96
CA GLU A 285 43.87 -12.64 -20.70
C GLU A 285 42.97 -13.76 -20.13
N GLN A 286 43.48 -14.98 -20.29
CA GLN A 286 42.96 -16.21 -19.70
C GLN A 286 43.40 -16.31 -18.23
N PRO A 287 42.49 -16.51 -17.27
CA PRO A 287 42.86 -17.04 -15.96
C PRO A 287 42.74 -18.57 -15.91
N LYS A 288 43.80 -19.16 -15.38
CA LYS A 288 44.11 -20.58 -15.23
C LYS A 288 43.11 -21.33 -14.34
N SER A 289 42.78 -22.53 -14.80
CA SER A 289 42.10 -23.61 -14.09
C SER A 289 42.85 -24.09 -12.84
N VAL A 290 42.14 -24.20 -11.70
CA VAL A 290 42.60 -24.89 -10.48
C VAL A 290 41.73 -26.16 -10.29
N PRO A 291 42.33 -27.35 -10.05
CA PRO A 291 41.59 -28.60 -9.83
C PRO A 291 41.03 -28.78 -8.40
N PRO A 292 40.03 -29.66 -8.21
CA PRO A 292 39.11 -29.65 -7.06
C PRO A 292 39.63 -30.41 -5.82
N PRO A 293 39.21 -30.02 -4.59
CA PRO A 293 39.43 -30.82 -3.40
C PRO A 293 38.41 -31.97 -3.25
N LYS A 294 38.94 -33.06 -2.72
CA LYS A 294 38.41 -34.43 -2.55
C LYS A 294 37.23 -34.49 -1.55
N PRO A 295 36.16 -35.27 -1.80
CA PRO A 295 35.08 -35.47 -0.84
C PRO A 295 35.46 -36.42 0.31
N ALA A 296 35.20 -35.99 1.54
CA ALA A 296 35.29 -36.80 2.75
C ALA A 296 34.00 -37.62 2.96
N ALA A 297 34.17 -38.84 3.50
CA ALA A 297 33.14 -39.86 3.69
C ALA A 297 32.12 -39.52 4.80
N PRO A 298 30.89 -40.06 4.74
CA PRO A 298 29.85 -39.83 5.73
C PRO A 298 30.02 -40.70 6.99
N ALA A 299 29.84 -40.08 8.16
CA ALA A 299 29.72 -40.76 9.44
C ALA A 299 28.30 -41.33 9.63
N SER A 300 28.22 -42.62 9.96
CA SER A 300 26.99 -43.34 10.30
C SER A 300 26.39 -42.85 11.62
N GLY A 301 25.25 -42.16 11.55
CA GLY A 301 24.39 -41.83 12.70
C GLY A 301 23.30 -42.90 12.88
N LYS A 302 23.25 -43.47 14.09
CA LYS A 302 22.26 -44.46 14.54
C LYS A 302 20.85 -43.86 14.57
N GLN A 303 19.88 -44.58 14.02
CA GLN A 303 18.45 -44.31 14.15
C GLN A 303 17.99 -44.66 15.57
N GLN A 304 17.34 -43.72 16.25
CA GLN A 304 16.47 -43.99 17.41
C GLN A 304 15.00 -43.93 16.97
N PRO A 305 14.10 -44.70 17.61
CA PRO A 305 12.71 -44.81 17.19
C PRO A 305 11.90 -43.56 17.52
N LEU A 306 11.05 -43.18 16.56
CA LEU A 306 10.12 -42.06 16.60
C LEU A 306 8.83 -42.52 17.30
N GLU A 307 8.61 -42.09 18.55
CA GLU A 307 7.35 -42.25 19.26
C GLU A 307 6.67 -40.89 19.50
N SER A 308 5.37 -40.85 19.19
CA SER A 308 4.33 -39.84 19.52
C SER A 308 4.59 -38.35 19.22
N LEU A 309 3.89 -37.83 18.21
CA LEU A 309 4.02 -36.47 17.64
C LEU A 309 2.75 -35.60 17.84
N THR A 310 2.00 -35.79 18.93
CA THR A 310 0.71 -35.09 19.13
C THR A 310 0.72 -33.96 20.17
N ASP A 311 1.83 -33.69 20.86
CA ASP A 311 1.88 -32.68 21.95
C ASP A 311 2.80 -31.47 21.65
N ILE A 312 3.16 -31.21 20.38
CA ILE A 312 4.20 -30.20 20.03
C ILE A 312 3.64 -28.78 19.82
N GLU A 313 2.32 -28.59 19.72
CA GLU A 313 1.78 -27.27 19.34
C GLU A 313 1.90 -26.21 20.47
N ASP A 314 1.91 -26.61 21.76
CA ASP A 314 2.08 -25.67 22.88
C ASP A 314 3.56 -25.29 23.16
N ASP A 315 4.54 -26.06 22.68
CA ASP A 315 5.97 -25.83 22.96
C ASP A 315 6.60 -24.77 22.03
N VAL A 316 5.94 -24.42 20.92
CA VAL A 316 6.48 -23.46 19.94
C VAL A 316 6.37 -22.02 20.45
N ASP A 317 5.27 -21.66 21.11
CA ASP A 317 5.12 -20.33 21.70
C ASP A 317 6.05 -20.13 22.90
N ALA A 318 6.29 -21.19 23.69
CA ALA A 318 7.31 -21.19 24.74
C ALA A 318 8.73 -21.02 24.18
N LEU A 319 9.05 -21.67 23.05
CA LEU A 319 10.36 -21.52 22.40
C LEU A 319 10.58 -20.11 21.84
N ILE A 320 9.55 -19.51 21.22
CA ILE A 320 9.63 -18.14 20.68
C ILE A 320 9.80 -17.13 21.82
N GLN A 321 9.11 -17.31 22.95
CA GLN A 321 9.32 -16.48 24.14
C GLN A 321 10.74 -16.61 24.73
N SER A 322 11.38 -17.78 24.64
CA SER A 322 12.74 -18.01 25.18
C SER A 322 13.88 -17.39 24.36
N THR A 323 13.59 -16.86 23.18
CA THR A 323 14.61 -16.26 22.29
C THR A 323 14.72 -14.74 22.40
N ARG A 324 13.99 -14.11 23.31
CA ARG A 324 14.06 -12.65 23.49
C ARG A 324 15.39 -12.23 24.11
N PRO A 325 16.00 -11.12 23.66
CA PRO A 325 17.20 -10.58 24.28
C PRO A 325 16.96 -10.28 25.78
N PRO A 326 17.92 -10.58 26.68
CA PRO A 326 17.73 -10.40 28.12
C PRO A 326 17.43 -8.95 28.52
N ALA A 327 17.93 -7.97 27.76
CA ALA A 327 17.62 -6.55 27.96
C ALA A 327 16.15 -6.21 27.67
N GLU A 328 15.54 -6.87 26.69
CA GLU A 328 14.12 -6.67 26.37
C GLU A 328 13.24 -7.27 27.48
N GLU A 329 13.61 -8.43 28.02
CA GLU A 329 12.87 -9.07 29.10
C GLU A 329 12.91 -8.23 30.40
N GLU A 330 14.05 -7.61 30.71
CA GLU A 330 14.15 -6.69 31.84
C GLU A 330 13.27 -5.45 31.66
N ALA A 331 13.26 -4.86 30.45
CA ALA A 331 12.40 -3.73 30.12
C ALA A 331 10.91 -4.12 30.23
N ARG A 332 10.54 -5.30 29.73
CA ARG A 332 9.19 -5.84 29.81
C ARG A 332 8.73 -6.05 31.25
N ARG A 333 9.57 -6.60 32.12
CA ARG A 333 9.25 -6.76 33.55
C ARG A 333 9.02 -5.40 34.22
N LYS A 334 9.90 -4.42 33.97
CA LYS A 334 9.76 -3.07 34.53
C LYS A 334 8.47 -2.39 34.12
N VAL A 335 8.07 -2.50 32.84
CA VAL A 335 6.83 -1.87 32.38
C VAL A 335 5.59 -2.57 32.94
N ILE A 336 5.60 -3.90 33.05
CA ILE A 336 4.52 -4.66 33.69
C ILE A 336 4.35 -4.25 35.15
N ASP A 337 5.44 -4.13 35.92
CA ASP A 337 5.40 -3.70 37.31
C ASP A 337 4.80 -2.28 37.46
N ARG A 338 5.16 -1.37 36.55
CA ARG A 338 4.63 0.01 36.54
C ARG A 338 3.15 0.06 36.17
N LEU A 339 2.74 -0.64 35.10
CA LEU A 339 1.33 -0.72 34.71
C LEU A 339 0.47 -1.41 35.77
N THR A 340 1.02 -2.41 36.47
CA THR A 340 0.39 -3.05 37.63
C THR A 340 0.18 -2.04 38.76
N THR A 341 1.20 -1.25 39.06
CA THR A 341 1.14 -0.19 40.09
C THR A 341 0.07 0.86 39.77
N LEU A 342 -0.12 1.18 38.49
CA LEU A 342 -1.17 2.09 38.01
C LEU A 342 -2.57 1.46 37.95
N ASN A 343 -2.70 0.14 38.20
CA ASN A 343 -3.91 -0.63 37.92
C ASN A 343 -4.39 -0.45 36.45
N ARG A 344 -3.42 -0.45 35.52
CA ARG A 344 -3.61 -0.29 34.07
C ARG A 344 -2.89 -1.36 33.24
N LEU A 345 -2.64 -2.53 33.82
CA LEU A 345 -2.07 -3.68 33.11
C LEU A 345 -3.17 -4.43 32.33
N PRO A 346 -3.10 -4.53 30.99
CA PRO A 346 -4.09 -5.29 30.21
C PRO A 346 -4.15 -6.79 30.60
N PRO A 347 -5.33 -7.43 30.60
CA PRO A 347 -5.47 -8.84 30.97
C PRO A 347 -4.60 -9.79 30.13
N ARG A 348 -4.47 -9.50 28.82
CA ARG A 348 -3.66 -10.28 27.86
C ARG A 348 -2.29 -9.67 27.58
N HIS A 349 -1.67 -9.00 28.55
CA HIS A 349 -0.38 -8.35 28.35
C HIS A 349 0.73 -9.29 27.83
N ASP A 350 0.62 -10.60 28.08
CA ASP A 350 1.56 -11.61 27.57
C ASP A 350 1.61 -11.69 26.04
N THR A 351 0.48 -11.46 25.35
CA THR A 351 0.41 -11.47 23.89
C THR A 351 0.88 -10.16 23.27
N LEU A 352 0.95 -9.08 24.05
CA LEU A 352 1.41 -7.78 23.58
C LEU A 352 2.92 -7.74 23.43
N THR A 353 3.42 -7.05 22.40
CA THR A 353 4.85 -6.84 22.21
C THR A 353 5.41 -5.85 23.24
N THR A 354 6.70 -5.93 23.54
CA THR A 354 7.35 -5.02 24.50
C THR A 354 7.22 -3.55 24.13
N PRO A 355 7.36 -3.14 22.84
CA PRO A 355 7.13 -1.75 22.43
C PRO A 355 5.70 -1.26 22.68
N VAL A 356 4.68 -2.11 22.49
CA VAL A 356 3.28 -1.77 22.77
C VAL A 356 3.07 -1.49 24.26
N LEU A 357 3.63 -2.34 25.14
CA LEU A 357 3.53 -2.12 26.59
C LEU A 357 4.23 -0.83 27.04
N LEU A 358 5.40 -0.53 26.49
CA LEU A 358 6.12 0.74 26.76
C LEU A 358 5.32 1.95 26.28
N SER A 359 4.66 1.84 25.13
CA SER A 359 3.80 2.90 24.59
C SER A 359 2.57 3.13 25.48
N ILE A 360 1.95 2.06 26.00
CA ILE A 360 0.86 2.15 26.98
C ILE A 360 1.33 2.84 28.28
N GLU A 361 2.51 2.51 28.77
CA GLU A 361 3.09 3.16 29.95
C GLU A 361 3.33 4.65 29.73
N SER A 362 3.96 5.01 28.61
CA SER A 362 4.20 6.40 28.22
C SER A 362 2.88 7.17 28.11
N MET A 363 1.90 6.60 27.42
CA MET A 363 0.56 7.15 27.26
C MET A 363 -0.08 7.47 28.61
N TYR A 364 -0.08 6.53 29.57
CA TYR A 364 -0.68 6.77 30.88
C TYR A 364 0.07 7.79 31.72
N SER A 365 1.39 7.94 31.53
CA SER A 365 2.16 8.95 32.23
C SER A 365 1.72 10.38 31.89
N GLU A 366 1.31 10.60 30.64
CA GLU A 366 0.83 11.89 30.14
C GLU A 366 -0.69 12.04 30.30
N LEU A 367 -1.46 11.00 30.00
CA LEU A 367 -2.93 11.01 30.04
C LEU A 367 -3.48 11.35 31.44
N LEU A 368 -2.80 10.91 32.49
CA LEU A 368 -3.16 11.25 33.88
C LEU A 368 -2.90 12.72 34.23
N SER A 369 -2.01 13.40 33.50
CA SER A 369 -1.71 14.82 33.69
C SER A 369 -2.59 15.75 32.83
N ALA A 370 -3.20 15.21 31.77
CA ALA A 370 -4.01 15.97 30.83
C ALA A 370 -5.38 16.34 31.43
N SER A 371 -5.70 17.64 31.36
CA SER A 371 -6.90 18.24 31.94
C SER A 371 -8.10 18.32 31.00
N THR A 372 -7.90 18.18 29.69
CA THR A 372 -8.94 18.22 28.66
C THR A 372 -8.95 16.95 27.83
N ASP A 373 -10.10 16.59 27.26
CA ASP A 373 -10.21 15.43 26.37
C ASP A 373 -9.34 15.57 25.13
N ASP A 374 -9.31 16.75 24.51
CA ASP A 374 -8.46 17.01 23.33
C ASP A 374 -6.97 16.77 23.62
N ALA A 375 -6.51 17.15 24.81
CA ALA A 375 -5.12 16.91 25.23
C ALA A 375 -4.87 15.41 25.52
N ARG A 376 -5.87 14.69 26.03
CA ARG A 376 -5.78 13.25 26.23
C ARG A 376 -5.76 12.50 24.90
N GLU A 377 -6.59 12.91 23.94
CA GLU A 377 -6.59 12.36 22.59
C GLU A 377 -5.23 12.58 21.90
N ALA A 378 -4.69 13.79 21.97
CA ALA A 378 -3.36 14.09 21.42
C ALA A 378 -2.28 13.23 22.07
N SER A 379 -2.28 13.11 23.40
CA SER A 379 -1.33 12.27 24.13
C SER A 379 -1.40 10.79 23.76
N ILE A 380 -2.62 10.26 23.51
CA ILE A 380 -2.77 8.90 22.99
C ILE A 380 -2.09 8.78 21.63
N ARG A 381 -2.38 9.68 20.67
CA ARG A 381 -1.78 9.60 19.33
C ARG A 381 -0.26 9.75 19.35
N ASP A 382 0.27 10.65 20.16
CA ASP A 382 1.71 10.95 20.24
C ASP A 382 2.51 9.81 20.89
N SER A 383 1.85 8.97 21.70
CA SER A 383 2.49 7.87 22.42
C SER A 383 2.77 6.62 21.57
N PHE A 384 2.14 6.48 20.40
CA PHE A 384 2.30 5.31 19.54
C PHE A 384 2.96 5.67 18.21
N PRO A 385 4.06 5.01 17.82
CA PRO A 385 4.74 5.30 16.56
C PRO A 385 3.99 4.79 15.33
N ASN A 386 3.04 3.87 15.51
CA ASN A 386 2.27 3.23 14.45
C ASN A 386 0.82 3.06 14.92
N GLU A 387 -0.14 3.39 14.04
CA GLU A 387 -1.57 3.21 14.26
C GLU A 387 -1.96 1.76 14.59
N GLN A 388 -1.30 0.76 13.98
CA GLN A 388 -1.58 -0.64 14.30
C GLN A 388 -1.22 -1.00 15.76
N GLN A 389 -0.12 -0.43 16.27
CA GLN A 389 0.27 -0.61 17.68
C GLN A 389 -0.71 0.09 18.61
N MET A 390 -1.17 1.28 18.22
CA MET A 390 -2.20 2.03 18.92
C MET A 390 -3.52 1.24 18.98
N THR A 391 -4.03 0.76 17.85
CA THR A 391 -5.26 -0.05 17.79
C THR A 391 -5.15 -1.32 18.65
N THR A 392 -4.02 -2.03 18.56
CA THR A 392 -3.76 -3.22 19.39
C THR A 392 -3.74 -2.88 20.88
N ALA A 393 -3.13 -1.76 21.26
CA ALA A 393 -3.10 -1.27 22.63
C ALA A 393 -4.50 -0.87 23.13
N LEU A 394 -5.26 -0.11 22.32
CA LEU A 394 -6.59 0.38 22.67
C LEU A 394 -7.57 -0.78 22.86
N LEU A 395 -7.55 -1.80 21.99
CA LEU A 395 -8.40 -3.00 22.18
C LEU A 395 -8.06 -3.72 23.49
N ALA A 396 -6.77 -3.89 23.81
CA ALA A 396 -6.34 -4.51 25.06
C ALA A 396 -6.73 -3.68 26.30
N LEU A 397 -6.77 -2.34 26.18
CA LEU A 397 -7.23 -1.45 27.23
C LEU A 397 -8.75 -1.42 27.37
N ILE A 398 -9.50 -1.55 26.27
CA ILE A 398 -10.97 -1.67 26.31
C ILE A 398 -11.36 -2.94 27.10
N GLU A 399 -10.71 -4.09 26.83
CA GLU A 399 -10.93 -5.33 27.60
C GLU A 399 -10.62 -5.15 29.10
N LEU A 400 -9.64 -4.30 29.45
CA LEU A 400 -9.31 -3.98 30.83
C LEU A 400 -10.34 -3.06 31.50
N LEU A 401 -10.82 -2.06 30.76
CA LEU A 401 -11.69 -1.00 31.28
C LEU A 401 -13.13 -1.47 31.40
N ASP A 402 -13.62 -2.23 30.43
CA ASP A 402 -14.92 -2.88 30.45
C ASP A 402 -14.79 -4.35 30.01
N PRO A 403 -14.65 -5.29 30.96
CA PRO A 403 -14.58 -6.71 30.67
C PRO A 403 -15.83 -7.31 30.02
N THR A 404 -16.93 -6.54 29.89
CA THR A 404 -18.16 -7.00 29.23
C THR A 404 -18.13 -6.82 27.71
N ILE A 405 -17.22 -6.00 27.19
CA ILE A 405 -17.05 -5.79 25.74
C ILE A 405 -16.23 -6.95 25.15
N ASP A 406 -16.81 -7.66 24.18
CA ASP A 406 -16.07 -8.66 23.40
C ASP A 406 -15.22 -7.97 22.32
N ILE A 407 -13.92 -7.91 22.54
CA ILE A 407 -12.95 -7.35 21.58
C ILE A 407 -12.83 -8.16 20.27
N ASN A 408 -13.40 -9.37 20.21
CA ASN A 408 -13.43 -10.18 18.99
C ASN A 408 -14.66 -9.88 18.13
N ASP A 409 -15.59 -9.05 18.61
CA ASP A 409 -16.69 -8.56 17.78
C ASP A 409 -16.11 -7.76 16.61
N PRO A 410 -16.41 -8.12 15.34
CA PRO A 410 -15.89 -7.40 14.17
C PRO A 410 -16.22 -5.91 14.19
N VAL A 411 -17.32 -5.48 14.84
CA VAL A 411 -17.65 -4.06 14.96
C VAL A 411 -16.62 -3.30 15.80
N ILE A 412 -16.08 -3.93 16.86
CA ILE A 412 -15.07 -3.34 17.73
C ILE A 412 -13.67 -3.53 17.15
N LYS A 413 -13.39 -4.72 16.61
CA LYS A 413 -12.08 -5.07 16.05
C LYS A 413 -11.74 -4.25 14.80
N ASP A 414 -12.73 -3.98 13.96
CA ASP A 414 -12.56 -3.23 12.70
C ASP A 414 -12.94 -1.73 12.87
N ALA A 415 -13.14 -1.27 14.11
CA ALA A 415 -13.37 0.14 14.40
C ALA A 415 -12.13 0.98 14.07
N ASP A 416 -12.36 2.19 13.57
CA ASP A 416 -11.29 3.15 13.33
C ASP A 416 -10.64 3.61 14.65
N ALA A 417 -9.40 4.07 14.56
CA ALA A 417 -8.62 4.53 15.71
C ALA A 417 -9.36 5.60 16.53
N ASP A 418 -10.05 6.55 15.88
CA ASP A 418 -10.73 7.66 16.57
C ASP A 418 -11.91 7.14 17.42
N SER A 419 -12.63 6.15 16.90
CA SER A 419 -13.69 5.46 17.64
C SER A 419 -13.14 4.72 18.85
N LEU A 420 -12.04 3.98 18.71
CA LEU A 420 -11.40 3.27 19.82
C LEU A 420 -10.87 4.24 20.90
N ILE A 421 -10.26 5.36 20.49
CA ILE A 421 -9.81 6.41 21.40
C ILE A 421 -10.99 6.94 22.22
N LYS A 422 -12.12 7.25 21.58
CA LYS A 422 -13.32 7.74 22.27
C LYS A 422 -13.86 6.75 23.29
N VAL A 423 -13.86 5.46 22.98
CA VAL A 423 -14.29 4.40 23.92
C VAL A 423 -13.36 4.37 25.14
N VAL A 424 -12.03 4.38 24.93
CA VAL A 424 -11.06 4.38 26.03
C VAL A 424 -11.19 5.64 26.90
N LEU A 425 -11.32 6.82 26.30
CA LEU A 425 -11.47 8.07 27.06
C LEU A 425 -12.79 8.12 27.84
N PHE A 426 -13.88 7.59 27.26
CA PHE A 426 -15.17 7.48 27.91
C PHE A 426 -15.08 6.57 29.15
N GLU A 427 -14.52 5.37 29.01
CA GLU A 427 -14.40 4.43 30.12
C GLU A 427 -13.40 4.89 31.20
N GLU A 428 -12.30 5.54 30.82
CA GLU A 428 -11.37 6.14 31.79
C GLU A 428 -12.06 7.24 32.62
N ARG A 429 -12.87 8.10 31.99
CA ARG A 429 -13.67 9.09 32.71
C ARG A 429 -14.65 8.40 33.65
N HIS A 430 -15.39 7.42 33.16
CA HIS A 430 -16.37 6.69 33.95
C HIS A 430 -15.73 6.04 35.18
N ARG A 431 -14.56 5.41 35.01
CA ARG A 431 -13.78 4.83 36.12
C ARG A 431 -13.26 5.89 37.09
N TYR A 432 -12.78 7.03 36.60
CA TYR A 432 -12.36 8.14 37.45
C TYR A 432 -13.51 8.70 38.28
N GLU A 433 -14.71 8.84 37.70
CA GLU A 433 -15.92 9.28 38.40
C GLU A 433 -16.36 8.28 39.48
N GLN A 434 -16.24 6.97 39.21
CA GLN A 434 -16.53 5.93 40.20
C GLN A 434 -15.55 5.96 41.39
N GLN A 435 -14.26 6.22 41.12
CA GLN A 435 -13.23 6.31 42.16
C GLN A 435 -13.30 7.62 42.95
N ASN A 436 -13.77 8.70 42.32
CA ASN A 436 -13.86 10.03 42.92
C ASN A 436 -15.31 10.54 42.89
N PRO A 437 -16.23 9.97 43.69
CA PRO A 437 -17.63 10.38 43.68
C PRO A 437 -17.83 11.86 44.05
N SER A 438 -16.90 12.45 44.80
CA SER A 438 -16.90 13.88 45.14
C SER A 438 -16.54 14.80 43.98
N ALA A 439 -15.89 14.30 42.93
CA ALA A 439 -15.56 15.05 41.72
C ALA A 439 -16.74 15.12 40.74
N ARG A 440 -17.81 14.34 40.98
CA ARG A 440 -19.02 14.42 40.18
C ARG A 440 -19.58 15.84 40.35
N PRO A 441 -19.72 16.63 39.28
CA PRO A 441 -20.36 17.92 39.37
C PRO A 441 -21.72 17.68 40.01
N SER A 442 -21.97 18.27 41.18
CA SER A 442 -23.27 18.19 41.84
C SER A 442 -24.30 18.49 40.77
N PRO A 443 -25.29 17.61 40.54
CA PRO A 443 -26.29 17.83 39.51
C PRO A 443 -26.78 19.24 39.70
N GLY A 444 -26.45 20.12 38.74
CA GLY A 444 -26.79 21.53 38.83
C GLY A 444 -28.27 21.62 39.16
N PRO A 445 -28.70 22.63 39.95
CA PRO A 445 -30.10 22.77 40.36
C PRO A 445 -30.96 22.53 39.13
N ALA A 446 -31.82 21.50 39.21
CA ALA A 446 -32.61 21.03 38.08
C ALA A 446 -33.16 22.25 37.34
N PRO A 447 -32.95 22.37 36.01
CA PRO A 447 -33.35 23.55 35.27
C PRO A 447 -34.79 23.86 35.65
N LEU A 448 -35.00 25.05 36.24
CA LEU A 448 -36.31 25.47 36.72
C LEU A 448 -37.31 25.22 35.60
N PRO A 449 -38.45 24.59 35.89
CA PRO A 449 -39.46 24.34 34.87
C PRO A 449 -39.74 25.66 34.16
N PRO A 450 -39.76 25.68 32.81
CA PRO A 450 -39.94 26.91 32.05
C PRO A 450 -41.17 27.64 32.58
N PRO A 451 -41.09 28.96 32.79
CA PRO A 451 -42.19 29.73 33.36
C PRO A 451 -43.45 29.47 32.55
N ASN A 452 -44.46 28.99 33.26
CA ASN A 452 -45.77 28.58 32.76
C ASN A 452 -46.39 29.75 31.98
N SER A 453 -46.10 29.80 30.69
CA SER A 453 -46.57 30.85 29.79
C SER A 453 -48.02 30.53 29.48
N ALA A 454 -48.87 31.37 30.04
CA ALA A 454 -50.32 31.27 29.97
C ALA A 454 -50.81 30.96 28.56
N ARG A 455 -51.57 29.85 28.48
CA ARG A 455 -52.70 29.59 27.58
C ARG A 455 -53.12 30.82 26.75
N LYS A 456 -52.83 30.79 25.46
CA LYS A 456 -53.69 31.38 24.42
C LYS A 456 -53.56 30.60 23.13
N GLY A 457 -54.70 30.12 22.63
CA GLY A 457 -54.84 29.70 21.23
C GLY A 457 -54.62 28.22 20.96
N SER A 458 -55.67 27.43 21.20
CA SER A 458 -55.90 26.14 20.55
C SER A 458 -55.88 26.31 19.02
N LEU A 459 -54.86 25.76 18.36
CA LEU A 459 -54.95 25.36 16.96
C LEU A 459 -54.54 23.89 16.87
N ALA A 460 -55.49 23.09 16.43
CA ALA A 460 -55.37 21.65 16.26
C ALA A 460 -54.19 21.30 15.32
N PRO A 461 -53.46 20.21 15.58
CA PRO A 461 -52.45 19.73 14.65
C PRO A 461 -53.11 19.20 13.37
N PRO A 462 -52.48 19.39 12.19
CA PRO A 462 -52.99 18.86 10.94
C PRO A 462 -52.91 17.33 10.93
N PRO A 463 -53.88 16.63 10.29
CA PRO A 463 -53.91 15.18 10.25
C PRO A 463 -52.75 14.63 9.41
N LEU A 464 -52.06 13.62 9.95
CA LEU A 464 -51.03 12.86 9.25
C LEU A 464 -51.60 12.19 7.99
N PRO A 465 -50.87 12.20 6.86
CA PRO A 465 -51.27 11.50 5.65
C PRO A 465 -51.28 9.98 5.91
N ARG A 466 -52.44 9.35 5.67
CA ARG A 466 -52.60 7.90 5.68
C ARG A 466 -51.74 7.29 4.58
N GLN A 467 -50.64 6.66 4.96
CA GLN A 467 -49.88 5.79 4.06
C GLN A 467 -50.71 4.51 3.83
N SER A 468 -51.35 4.42 2.67
CA SER A 468 -51.95 3.19 2.16
C SER A 468 -50.84 2.30 1.58
N SER A 469 -50.24 1.45 2.43
CA SER A 469 -49.34 0.39 2.00
C SER A 469 -50.16 -0.80 1.48
N LEU A 470 -50.54 -0.76 0.20
CA LEU A 470 -50.91 -1.96 -0.56
C LEU A 470 -49.66 -2.46 -1.29
N PRO A 471 -49.20 -3.69 -1.03
CA PRO A 471 -48.08 -4.26 -1.76
C PRO A 471 -48.47 -4.57 -3.22
N PRO A 472 -47.56 -4.39 -4.18
CA PRO A 472 -47.82 -4.69 -5.59
C PRO A 472 -47.98 -6.21 -5.81
N PRO A 473 -48.88 -6.63 -6.71
CA PRO A 473 -49.07 -8.04 -7.03
C PRO A 473 -47.88 -8.61 -7.79
N LEU A 474 -47.51 -9.85 -7.45
CA LEU A 474 -46.47 -10.65 -8.09
C LEU A 474 -46.76 -10.86 -9.59
N PRO A 475 -45.73 -10.79 -10.46
CA PRO A 475 -45.89 -11.07 -11.89
C PRO A 475 -46.16 -12.56 -12.15
N GLU A 476 -47.26 -12.83 -12.85
CA GLU A 476 -47.65 -14.16 -13.30
C GLU A 476 -46.60 -14.79 -14.22
N GLY A 477 -46.15 -15.99 -13.85
CA GLY A 477 -45.21 -16.79 -14.63
C GLY A 477 -45.79 -17.23 -15.96
N LYS A 478 -45.15 -16.79 -17.06
CA LYS A 478 -45.31 -17.40 -18.39
C LYS A 478 -44.72 -18.82 -18.36
N ARG A 479 -45.59 -19.82 -18.34
CA ARG A 479 -45.25 -21.20 -18.73
C ARG A 479 -44.96 -21.23 -20.22
N ALA A 480 -43.73 -21.54 -20.59
CA ALA A 480 -43.37 -21.95 -21.94
C ALA A 480 -43.80 -23.41 -22.15
N ARG A 481 -44.42 -23.66 -23.32
CA ARG A 481 -44.57 -24.98 -23.94
C ARG A 481 -43.41 -25.19 -24.90
#